data_AF-E5VJZ1-F1
#
_entry.id   AF-E5VJZ1-F1
#
_cell.length_a   1.000
_cell.length_b   1.000
_cell.length_c   1.000
_cell.angle_alpha   90.00
_cell.angle_beta   90.00
_cell.angle_gamma   90.00
#
_symmetry.space_group_name_H-M   'P 1'
#
loop_
_entity.id
_entity.type
_entity.pdbx_description
1 polymer ?
#
loop_
_entity_poly.entity_id
_entity_poly.type
_entity_poly.pdbx_seq_one_letter_code
_entity_poly.pdbx_strand_id
1 'polypeptide(L)'
;MNRIKLAVIADDFTGGADAASFLKRKHANVVLLTGIPLMLPDCDCVVFALKIRSVPVSDAIKKVHDVLLFLEQYQVEHLYYKYCSTFDSTPKGNIGPVMDFLLDYYDLTYITSLIDAQKSPLLIYSDAVLKDFKTEKKYPCILYSS
;
A
#
# COMPACT_ATOMS: atom_id res chain seq x y z
N MET A 1 -19.54 -4.70 4.71
CA MET A 1 -18.24 -4.84 4.01
C MET A 1 -17.20 -5.17 5.05
N ASN A 2 -16.31 -6.14 4.79
CA ASN A 2 -15.20 -6.40 5.70
C ASN A 2 -14.25 -5.20 5.70
N ARG A 3 -13.75 -4.84 6.89
CA ARG A 3 -12.87 -3.70 7.11
C ARG A 3 -11.42 -4.15 7.00
N ILE A 4 -10.66 -3.49 6.13
CA ILE A 4 -9.23 -3.75 5.91
C ILE A 4 -8.48 -2.53 6.42
N LYS A 5 -7.68 -2.70 7.47
CA LYS A 5 -6.92 -1.60 8.08
C LYS A 5 -5.82 -1.11 7.16
N LEU A 6 -5.16 -2.03 6.45
CA LEU A 6 -4.07 -1.72 5.55
C LEU A 6 -4.06 -2.67 4.35
N ALA A 7 -4.19 -2.12 3.14
CA ALA A 7 -3.89 -2.82 1.91
C ALA A 7 -2.52 -2.38 1.42
N VAL A 8 -1.64 -3.32 1.05
CA VAL A 8 -0.32 -3.04 0.49
C VAL A 8 -0.30 -3.51 -0.96
N ILE A 9 0.17 -2.68 -1.89
CA ILE A 9 0.45 -3.04 -3.27
C ILE A 9 1.96 -2.97 -3.45
N ALA A 10 2.63 -4.12 -3.57
CA ALA A 10 4.08 -4.20 -3.76
C ALA A 10 4.44 -4.44 -5.22
N ASP A 11 5.52 -3.78 -5.69
CA ASP A 11 6.00 -3.88 -7.07
C ASP A 11 6.68 -5.22 -7.42
N ASP A 12 7.12 -5.95 -6.39
CA ASP A 12 7.71 -7.28 -6.45
C ASP A 12 7.26 -8.20 -5.31
N PHE A 13 7.63 -9.49 -5.44
CA PHE A 13 7.35 -10.50 -4.42
C PHE A 13 8.16 -10.29 -3.14
N THR A 14 9.46 -10.01 -3.26
CA THR A 14 10.37 -9.94 -2.12
C THR A 14 10.01 -8.80 -1.18
N GLY A 15 9.76 -7.60 -1.71
CA GLY A 15 9.32 -6.44 -0.94
C GLY A 15 7.92 -6.62 -0.35
N GLY A 16 7.01 -7.29 -1.07
CA GLY A 16 5.70 -7.65 -0.53
C GLY A 16 5.79 -8.65 0.63
N ALA A 17 6.60 -9.70 0.48
CA ALA A 17 6.82 -10.70 1.53
C ALA A 17 7.48 -10.09 2.77
N ASP A 18 8.44 -9.17 2.59
CA ASP A 18 9.05 -8.45 3.70
C ASP A 18 8.02 -7.56 4.42
N ALA A 19 7.21 -6.79 3.68
CA ALA A 19 6.14 -5.99 4.26
C ALA A 19 5.13 -6.83 5.06
N ALA A 20 4.72 -7.98 4.51
CA ALA A 20 3.83 -8.91 5.20
C ALA A 20 4.47 -9.46 6.50
N SER A 21 5.76 -9.79 6.44
CA SER A 21 6.55 -10.28 7.59
C SER A 21 6.63 -9.22 8.70
N PHE A 22 6.86 -7.95 8.35
CA PHE A 22 6.84 -6.84 9.29
C PHE A 22 5.47 -6.65 9.96
N LEU A 23 4.38 -6.64 9.19
CA LEU A 23 3.02 -6.53 9.74
C LEU A 23 2.68 -7.70 10.65
N LYS A 24 3.09 -8.93 10.28
CA LYS A 24 2.90 -10.13 11.11
C LYS A 24 3.65 -10.03 12.44
N ARG A 25 4.87 -9.50 12.45
CA ARG A 25 5.64 -9.22 13.69
C ARG A 25 4.96 -8.21 14.61
N LYS A 26 4.09 -7.34 14.08
CA LYS A 26 3.25 -6.41 14.84
C LYS A 26 1.88 -7.00 15.21
N HIS A 27 1.74 -8.32 15.11
CA HIS A 27 0.52 -9.09 15.45
C HIS A 27 -0.70 -8.82 14.55
N ALA A 28 -0.53 -8.25 13.36
CA ALA A 28 -1.62 -8.16 12.40
C ALA A 28 -1.97 -9.55 11.82
N ASN A 29 -3.25 -9.80 11.56
CA ASN A 29 -3.67 -10.90 10.70
C ASN A 29 -3.46 -10.49 9.22
N VAL A 30 -2.44 -11.03 8.57
CA VAL A 30 -1.97 -10.58 7.25
C VAL A 30 -2.14 -11.70 6.22
N VAL A 31 -2.64 -11.34 5.04
CA VAL A 31 -2.73 -12.22 3.88
C VAL A 31 -1.80 -11.69 2.79
N LEU A 32 -0.87 -12.52 2.32
CA LEU A 32 -0.01 -12.22 1.18
C LEU A 32 -0.55 -12.91 -0.07
N LEU A 33 -0.73 -12.14 -1.14
CA LEU A 33 -1.34 -12.57 -2.40
C LEU A 33 -0.41 -12.23 -3.57
N THR A 34 -0.30 -13.13 -4.53
CA THR A 34 0.42 -12.92 -5.80
C THR A 34 -0.52 -12.65 -6.98
N GLY A 35 -1.83 -12.58 -6.70
CA GLY A 35 -2.91 -12.32 -7.65
C GLY A 35 -4.18 -11.91 -6.93
N ILE A 36 -5.21 -11.56 -7.68
CA ILE A 36 -6.50 -11.10 -7.14
C ILE A 36 -7.39 -12.33 -6.89
N PRO A 37 -7.79 -12.63 -5.65
CA PRO A 37 -8.70 -13.74 -5.35
C PRO A 37 -10.14 -13.34 -5.65
N LEU A 38 -11.06 -14.31 -5.62
CA LEU A 38 -12.50 -14.00 -5.70
C LEU A 38 -12.98 -13.21 -4.47
N MET A 39 -12.46 -13.53 -3.28
CA MET A 39 -12.78 -12.89 -2.02
C MET A 39 -11.58 -13.00 -1.07
N LEU A 40 -11.39 -12.01 -0.19
CA LEU A 40 -10.38 -12.06 0.86
C LEU A 40 -10.86 -12.96 2.01
N PRO A 41 -9.97 -13.79 2.58
CA PRO A 41 -10.23 -14.37 3.90
C PRO A 41 -10.22 -13.27 4.97
N ASP A 42 -10.72 -13.58 6.16
CA ASP A 42 -10.71 -12.64 7.28
C ASP A 42 -9.27 -12.23 7.64
N CYS A 43 -8.99 -10.93 7.57
CA CYS A 43 -7.66 -10.35 7.80
C CYS A 43 -7.72 -8.87 8.18
N ASP A 44 -6.73 -8.41 8.96
CA ASP A 44 -6.52 -7.00 9.25
C ASP A 44 -5.84 -6.29 8.09
N CYS A 45 -4.91 -6.98 7.43
CA CYS A 45 -4.08 -6.44 6.36
C CYS A 45 -3.97 -7.41 5.18
N VAL A 46 -3.89 -6.86 3.98
CA VAL A 46 -3.67 -7.62 2.75
C VAL A 46 -2.47 -7.05 2.02
N VAL A 47 -1.63 -7.92 1.46
CA VAL A 47 -0.47 -7.53 0.64
C VAL A 47 -0.59 -8.18 -0.72
N PHE A 48 -0.73 -7.36 -1.77
CA PHE A 48 -0.67 -7.77 -3.17
C PHE A 48 0.76 -7.60 -3.68
N ALA A 49 1.49 -8.70 -3.78
CA ALA A 49 2.85 -8.71 -4.28
C ALA A 49 2.86 -8.94 -5.79
N LEU A 50 2.84 -7.85 -6.54
CA LEU A 50 2.76 -7.84 -7.99
C LEU A 50 4.15 -8.06 -8.62
N LYS A 51 4.19 -8.30 -9.93
CA LYS A 51 5.43 -8.34 -10.71
C LYS A 51 5.42 -7.19 -11.71
N ILE A 52 5.54 -5.96 -11.22
CA ILE A 52 5.34 -4.75 -12.03
C ILE A 52 6.54 -3.82 -12.10
N ARG A 53 7.67 -4.15 -11.47
CA ARG A 53 8.87 -3.29 -11.47
C ARG A 53 9.37 -2.93 -12.87
N SER A 54 9.44 -3.91 -13.77
CA SER A 54 10.11 -3.75 -15.08
C SER A 54 9.21 -4.08 -16.28
N VAL A 55 7.90 -4.18 -16.06
CA VAL A 55 6.92 -4.37 -17.14
C VAL A 55 6.63 -3.02 -17.83
N PRO A 56 6.00 -3.01 -19.03
CA PRO A 56 5.52 -1.75 -19.61
C PRO A 56 4.65 -0.96 -18.62
N VAL A 57 4.78 0.37 -18.60
CA VAL A 57 4.04 1.27 -17.70
C VAL A 57 2.54 1.01 -17.73
N SER A 58 1.97 0.82 -18.93
CA SER A 58 0.55 0.51 -19.12
C SER A 58 0.13 -0.77 -18.39
N ASP A 59 1.00 -1.78 -18.38
CA ASP A 59 0.72 -3.07 -17.74
C ASP A 59 0.84 -2.96 -16.22
N ALA A 60 1.79 -2.15 -15.73
CA ALA A 60 1.93 -1.86 -14.31
C ALA A 60 0.69 -1.14 -13.79
N ILE A 61 0.26 -0.05 -14.46
CA ILE A 61 -0.94 0.71 -14.11
C ILE A 61 -2.18 -0.18 -14.15
N LYS A 62 -2.34 -0.98 -15.21
CA LYS A 62 -3.48 -1.90 -15.33
C LYS A 62 -3.56 -2.86 -14.14
N LYS A 63 -2.44 -3.47 -13.76
CA LYS A 63 -2.40 -4.40 -12.61
C LYS A 63 -2.71 -3.72 -11.29
N VAL A 64 -2.26 -2.48 -11.10
CA VAL A 64 -2.60 -1.70 -9.90
C VAL A 64 -4.09 -1.37 -9.90
N HIS A 65 -4.63 -0.88 -11.02
CA HIS A 65 -6.05 -0.58 -11.19
C HIS A 65 -6.94 -1.80 -10.91
N ASP A 66 -6.58 -2.99 -11.43
CA ASP A 66 -7.32 -4.22 -11.18
C ASP A 66 -7.39 -4.55 -9.67
N VAL A 67 -6.31 -4.28 -8.92
CA VAL A 67 -6.29 -4.43 -7.45
C VAL A 67 -7.18 -3.39 -6.77
N LEU A 68 -7.16 -2.13 -7.23
CA LEU A 68 -8.02 -1.07 -6.68
C LEU A 68 -9.50 -1.39 -6.85
N LEU A 69 -9.91 -1.77 -8.07
CA LEU A 69 -11.28 -2.21 -8.36
C LEU A 69 -11.70 -3.39 -7.49
N PHE A 70 -10.79 -4.37 -7.28
CA PHE A 70 -11.06 -5.46 -6.36
C PHE A 70 -11.26 -4.96 -4.92
N LEU A 71 -10.49 -3.96 -4.48
CA LEU A 71 -10.56 -3.41 -3.14
C LEU A 71 -11.80 -2.55 -2.88
N GLU A 72 -12.49 -2.04 -3.91
CA GLU A 72 -13.73 -1.25 -3.76
C GLU A 72 -14.85 -2.00 -3.01
N GLN A 73 -14.83 -3.34 -3.00
CA GLN A 73 -15.79 -4.15 -2.25
C GLN A 73 -15.50 -4.21 -0.73
N TYR A 74 -14.38 -3.65 -0.27
CA TYR A 74 -13.94 -3.64 1.13
C TYR A 74 -13.86 -2.20 1.67
N GLN A 75 -14.00 -2.04 2.99
CA GLN A 75 -13.71 -0.77 3.63
C GLN A 75 -12.22 -0.70 3.95
N VAL A 76 -11.42 -0.22 2.98
CA VAL A 76 -9.98 -0.03 3.14
C VAL A 76 -9.71 1.31 3.81
N GLU A 77 -9.04 1.30 4.97
CA GLU A 77 -8.69 2.53 5.69
C GLU A 77 -7.42 3.19 5.14
N HIS A 78 -6.43 2.37 4.82
CA HIS A 78 -5.15 2.83 4.31
C HIS A 78 -4.68 1.93 3.16
N LEU A 79 -4.23 2.55 2.07
CA LEU A 79 -3.53 1.89 0.97
C LEU A 79 -2.04 2.21 1.06
N TYR A 80 -1.17 1.22 0.89
CA TYR A 80 0.28 1.36 0.90
C TYR A 80 0.90 0.89 -0.42
N TYR A 81 1.40 1.82 -1.25
CA TYR A 81 2.20 1.44 -2.41
C TYR A 81 3.67 1.23 -2.00
N LYS A 82 4.13 -0.02 -2.14
CA LYS A 82 5.47 -0.50 -1.76
C LYS A 82 6.34 -0.71 -2.99
N TYR A 83 7.48 -0.05 -3.03
CA TYR A 83 8.53 -0.25 -4.03
C TYR A 83 9.88 -0.55 -3.37
N CYS A 84 10.88 -0.93 -4.17
CA CYS A 84 12.23 -1.25 -3.67
C CYS A 84 12.87 -0.09 -2.90
N SER A 85 13.54 -0.37 -1.77
CA SER A 85 14.21 0.65 -0.92
C SER A 85 15.31 1.41 -1.63
N THR A 86 15.94 0.84 -2.66
CA THR A 86 16.98 1.50 -3.46
C THR A 86 16.42 2.34 -4.59
N PHE A 87 15.10 2.50 -4.67
CA PHE A 87 14.42 3.25 -5.74
C PHE A 87 14.79 2.74 -7.14
N ASP A 88 14.72 1.43 -7.32
CA ASP A 88 15.07 0.74 -8.56
C ASP A 88 14.00 1.00 -9.64
N SER A 89 14.15 2.13 -10.35
CA SER A 89 13.25 2.60 -11.41
C SER A 89 14.06 3.32 -12.49
N THR A 90 13.56 3.31 -13.72
CA THR A 90 14.09 4.15 -14.80
C THR A 90 13.36 5.50 -14.82
N PRO A 91 13.85 6.52 -15.56
CA PRO A 91 13.08 7.74 -15.80
C PRO A 91 11.72 7.50 -16.44
N LYS A 92 11.53 6.34 -17.11
CA LYS A 92 10.25 5.96 -17.72
C LYS A 92 9.30 5.27 -16.75
N GLY A 93 9.72 4.98 -15.52
CA GLY A 93 8.92 4.27 -14.53
C GLY A 93 9.54 2.96 -14.03
N ASN A 94 8.81 2.20 -13.20
CA ASN A 94 7.35 2.32 -12.98
C ASN A 94 6.87 3.08 -11.74
N ILE A 95 7.77 3.50 -10.84
CA ILE A 95 7.37 4.12 -9.57
C ILE A 95 6.56 5.41 -9.81
N GLY A 96 7.11 6.37 -10.58
CA GLY A 96 6.44 7.64 -10.88
C GLY A 96 5.09 7.49 -11.57
N PRO A 97 5.01 6.78 -12.72
CA PRO A 97 3.73 6.61 -13.42
C PRO A 97 2.64 5.89 -12.61
N VAL A 98 3.00 4.92 -11.77
CA VAL A 98 2.02 4.29 -10.86
C VAL A 98 1.58 5.26 -9.77
N MET A 99 2.48 6.13 -9.33
CA MET A 99 2.19 7.19 -8.36
C MET A 99 1.19 8.20 -8.90
N ASP A 100 1.44 8.72 -10.09
CA ASP A 100 0.57 9.68 -10.77
C ASP A 100 -0.82 9.08 -10.98
N PHE A 101 -0.88 7.81 -11.41
CA PHE A 101 -2.13 7.08 -11.52
C PHE A 101 -2.89 6.97 -10.19
N LEU A 102 -2.20 6.71 -9.07
CA LEU A 102 -2.83 6.63 -7.75
C LEU A 102 -3.32 8.00 -7.26
N LEU A 103 -2.60 9.08 -7.55
CA LEU A 103 -3.06 10.45 -7.27
C LEU A 103 -4.36 10.74 -8.00
N ASP A 104 -4.37 10.48 -9.31
CA ASP A 104 -5.53 10.72 -10.17
C ASP A 104 -6.73 9.85 -9.75
N TYR A 105 -6.52 8.57 -9.44
CA TYR A 105 -7.58 7.65 -9.04
C TYR A 105 -8.28 8.09 -7.75
N TYR A 106 -7.54 8.65 -6.80
CA TYR A 106 -8.08 9.11 -5.51
C TYR A 106 -8.39 10.62 -5.47
N ASP A 107 -8.26 11.34 -6.58
CA ASP A 107 -8.40 12.80 -6.67
C ASP A 107 -7.56 13.54 -5.61
N LEU A 108 -6.29 13.14 -5.49
CA LEU A 108 -5.35 13.67 -4.52
C LEU A 108 -4.42 14.69 -5.18
N THR A 109 -4.20 15.83 -4.51
CA THR A 109 -3.26 16.86 -4.99
C THR A 109 -1.80 16.56 -4.63
N TYR A 110 -1.58 15.78 -3.56
CA TYR A 110 -0.24 15.42 -3.10
C TYR A 110 -0.27 14.06 -2.40
N ILE A 111 0.87 13.37 -2.45
CA ILE A 111 1.16 12.21 -1.61
C ILE A 111 2.08 12.65 -0.49
N THR A 112 1.74 12.28 0.74
CA THR A 112 2.67 12.41 1.85
C THR A 112 3.65 11.25 1.83
N SER A 113 4.94 11.54 1.72
CA SER A 113 6.02 10.57 1.89
C SER A 113 6.66 10.74 3.27
N LEU A 114 5.90 10.69 4.38
CA LEU A 114 6.45 10.95 5.72
C LEU A 114 5.65 10.27 6.85
N ILE A 115 6.40 9.87 7.87
CA ILE A 115 6.05 9.17 9.11
C ILE A 115 5.07 10.02 9.95
N ASP A 116 3.83 10.20 9.50
CA ASP A 116 2.73 10.60 10.39
C ASP A 116 1.39 10.18 9.78
N ALA A 117 0.74 9.24 10.46
CA ALA A 117 -0.34 8.41 9.93
C ALA A 117 -1.74 8.98 10.14
N GLN A 118 -1.91 10.28 10.44
CA GLN A 118 -3.18 10.70 11.02
C GLN A 118 -4.31 11.09 10.05
N LYS A 119 -4.10 11.33 8.75
CA LYS A 119 -5.23 11.81 7.89
C LYS A 119 -5.30 11.37 6.42
N SER A 120 -4.40 10.54 5.91
CA SER A 120 -4.45 10.13 4.49
C SER A 120 -4.92 8.69 4.29
N PRO A 121 -5.89 8.43 3.40
CA PRO A 121 -6.30 7.07 3.02
C PRO A 121 -5.23 6.37 2.16
N LEU A 122 -4.24 7.10 1.67
CA LEU A 122 -3.11 6.61 0.88
C LEU A 122 -1.80 6.95 1.59
N LEU A 123 -1.02 5.92 1.89
CA LEU A 123 0.31 5.91 2.49
C LEU A 123 1.29 5.44 1.41
N ILE A 124 2.41 6.13 1.21
CA ILE A 124 3.36 5.75 0.16
C ILE A 124 4.76 5.82 0.73
N TYR A 125 5.43 4.67 0.75
CA TYR A 125 6.67 4.50 1.51
C TYR A 125 7.67 3.55 0.84
N SER A 126 8.94 3.77 1.19
CA SER A 126 9.99 2.75 1.10
C SER A 126 10.06 1.96 2.41
N ASP A 127 10.83 0.85 2.43
CA ASP A 127 10.95 -0.14 3.53
C ASP A 127 11.08 0.41 4.98
N ALA A 128 11.41 1.68 5.18
CA ALA A 128 11.68 2.27 6.49
C ALA A 128 10.47 2.45 7.43
N VAL A 129 9.23 2.48 6.92
CA VAL A 129 8.08 3.00 7.70
C VAL A 129 7.29 1.95 8.50
N LEU A 130 7.41 0.67 8.19
CA LEU A 130 6.73 -0.38 8.97
C LEU A 130 7.24 -0.53 10.41
N LYS A 131 8.35 0.12 10.75
CA LYS A 131 8.88 0.15 12.13
C LYS A 131 7.92 0.87 13.10
N ASP A 132 7.20 1.88 12.61
CA ASP A 132 6.37 2.79 13.41
C ASP A 132 4.86 2.54 13.30
N PHE A 133 4.42 1.55 12.53
CA PHE A 133 3.01 1.14 12.50
C PHE A 133 2.59 0.62 13.88
N LYS A 134 1.87 1.45 14.63
CA LYS A 134 1.23 1.10 15.91
C LYS A 134 -0.23 0.79 15.65
N THR A 135 -0.69 -0.36 16.15
CA THR A 135 -2.11 -0.68 16.23
C THR A 135 -2.72 0.08 17.41
N GLU A 136 -3.28 1.26 17.17
CA GLU A 136 -3.82 2.07 18.27
C GLU A 136 -5.18 1.56 18.75
N LYS A 137 -5.21 1.20 20.04
CA LYS A 137 -6.41 1.27 20.88
C LYS A 137 -6.60 2.74 21.31
N LYS A 138 -7.70 3.35 20.86
CA LYS A 138 -8.40 4.57 21.33
C LYS A 138 -7.63 5.93 21.36
N TYR A 139 -8.19 6.88 20.60
CA TYR A 139 -8.18 8.37 20.69
C TYR A 139 -7.93 8.97 22.10
N PRO A 140 -7.37 10.20 22.24
CA PRO A 140 -7.66 11.40 21.44
C PRO A 140 -6.46 12.20 20.87
N CYS A 141 -6.78 12.97 19.83
CA CYS A 141 -5.96 13.92 19.07
C CYS A 141 -5.49 15.14 19.91
N ILE A 142 -4.20 15.52 19.82
CA ILE A 142 -3.69 16.89 20.12
C ILE A 142 -2.45 17.23 19.23
N LEU A 143 -2.53 18.44 18.63
CA LEU A 143 -1.64 19.39 17.90
C LEU A 143 -0.08 19.29 18.07
N TYR A 144 0.79 19.83 17.17
CA TYR A 144 1.04 21.25 16.85
C TYR A 144 1.81 21.49 15.53
N SER A 145 1.66 22.69 14.96
CA SER A 145 2.46 23.24 13.85
C SER A 145 3.80 23.83 14.31
N SER A 146 4.77 23.85 13.40
CA SER A 146 5.77 24.93 13.23
C SER A 146 6.21 24.95 11.78
#